data_AF-A0A9R0Y278-F1
#
_entry.id   AF-A0A9R0Y278-F1
#
_cell.length_a   1.000
_cell.length_b   1.000
_cell.length_c   1.000
_cell.angle_alpha   90.00
_cell.angle_beta   90.00
_cell.angle_gamma   90.00
#
_symmetry.space_group_name_H-M   'P 1'
#
loop_
_entity.id
_entity.type
_entity.pdbx_description
1 polymer ?
#
loop_
_entity_poly.entity_id
_entity_poly.type
_entity_poly.pdbx_seq_one_letter_code
_entity_poly.pdbx_strand_id
1 'polypeptide(L)'
;MMWVLYGLPLVHPHSMLVITINGTGMLIELTYIALFLTFSVGAARRRVLLLLVAEVAFVAGVAALVLSLAHTHDRRSMVVGILCVLFGTGMYAAPLSVMKMVIQTKSVEYMPLFLSVASLVNGICWTAYALIKFDLYITSPTGWA
;
A
#
# COMPACT_ATOMS: atom_id res chain seq x y z
N MET A 1 3.27 -3.50 3.04
CA MET A 1 4.73 -3.79 2.94
C MET A 1 5.33 -3.70 1.51
N MET A 2 4.57 -4.00 0.44
CA MET A 2 5.12 -4.05 -0.94
C MET A 2 5.77 -2.75 -1.44
N TRP A 3 5.19 -1.58 -1.16
CA TRP A 3 5.80 -0.29 -1.53
C TRP A 3 7.13 0.00 -0.82
N VAL A 4 7.33 -0.55 0.38
CA VAL A 4 8.64 -0.48 1.06
C VAL A 4 9.67 -1.30 0.29
N LEU A 5 9.31 -2.52 -0.13
CA LEU A 5 10.17 -3.36 -0.97
C LEU A 5 10.49 -2.67 -2.31
N TYR A 6 9.49 -2.07 -2.97
CA TYR A 6 9.68 -1.31 -4.21
C TYR A 6 10.70 -0.19 -4.01
N GLY A 7 10.54 0.61 -2.94
CA GLY A 7 11.42 1.76 -2.70
C GLY A 7 12.87 1.41 -2.39
N LEU A 8 13.19 0.18 -1.97
CA LEU A 8 14.56 -0.19 -1.59
C LEU A 8 15.55 0.03 -2.76
N PRO A 9 16.76 0.58 -2.51
CA PRO A 9 17.75 0.83 -3.57
C PRO A 9 18.15 -0.41 -4.37
N LEU A 10 18.04 -1.60 -3.77
CA LEU A 10 18.29 -2.89 -4.43
C LEU A 10 17.25 -3.23 -5.50
N VAL A 11 16.03 -2.70 -5.37
CA VAL A 11 14.88 -2.91 -6.25
C VAL A 11 14.72 -1.70 -7.16
N HIS A 12 14.37 -0.53 -6.60
CA HIS A 12 14.18 0.71 -7.35
C HIS A 12 15.07 1.85 -6.81
N PRO A 13 16.21 2.15 -7.47
CA PRO A 13 17.08 3.26 -7.08
C PRO A 13 16.37 4.62 -7.06
N HIS A 14 16.84 5.53 -6.19
CA HIS A 14 16.40 6.94 -6.12
C HIS A 14 14.92 7.20 -5.72
N SER A 15 14.31 6.26 -4.99
CA SER A 15 12.90 6.33 -4.51
C SER A 15 12.77 6.61 -3.00
N MET A 16 13.63 7.47 -2.45
CA MET A 16 13.68 7.73 -1.01
C MET A 16 12.34 8.19 -0.40
N LEU A 17 11.56 9.02 -1.12
CA LEU A 17 10.24 9.46 -0.65
C LEU A 17 9.26 8.29 -0.50
N VAL A 18 9.32 7.31 -1.40
CA VAL A 18 8.48 6.10 -1.32
C VAL A 18 8.85 5.27 -0.10
N ILE A 19 10.15 5.11 0.19
CA ILE A 19 10.61 4.38 1.39
C ILE A 19 10.14 5.10 2.66
N THR A 20 10.37 6.41 2.78
CA THR A 20 10.14 7.11 4.04
C THR A 20 8.67 7.10 4.44
N ILE A 21 7.77 7.39 3.49
CA ILE A 21 6.34 7.45 3.78
C ILE A 21 5.72 6.06 3.99
N ASN A 22 6.06 5.08 3.15
CA ASN A 22 5.51 3.72 3.30
C ASN A 22 6.15 2.99 4.49
N GLY A 23 7.42 3.27 4.80
CA GLY A 23 8.09 2.77 6.00
C GLY A 23 7.45 3.34 7.27
N THR A 24 7.16 4.64 7.29
CA THR A 24 6.43 5.26 8.41
C THR A 24 5.01 4.68 8.54
N GLY A 25 4.28 4.56 7.43
CA GLY A 25 2.96 3.93 7.40
C GLY A 25 2.99 2.49 7.92
N MET A 26 3.97 1.70 7.51
CA MET A 26 4.17 0.33 8.01
C MET A 26 4.38 0.29 9.52
N LEU A 27 5.17 1.20 10.10
CA LEU A 27 5.37 1.26 11.56
C LEU A 27 4.07 1.58 12.30
N ILE A 28 3.28 2.51 11.77
CA ILE A 28 1.96 2.87 12.32
C ILE A 28 1.01 1.67 12.24
N GLU A 29 0.93 1.01 11.08
CA GLU A 29 0.08 -0.18 10.86
C GLU A 29 0.48 -1.34 11.77
N LEU A 30 1.78 -1.62 11.90
CA LEU A 30 2.28 -2.66 12.81
C LEU A 30 1.94 -2.33 14.27
N THR A 31 1.93 -1.05 14.65
CA THR A 31 1.47 -0.63 15.98
C THR A 31 0.00 -0.96 16.18
N TYR A 32 -0.87 -0.64 15.20
CA TYR A 32 -2.29 -1.01 15.26
C TYR A 32 -2.51 -2.52 15.33
N ILE A 33 -1.79 -3.30 14.52
CA ILE A 33 -1.89 -4.76 14.53
C ILE A 33 -1.39 -5.32 15.87
N ALA A 34 -0.30 -4.80 16.42
CA ALA A 34 0.23 -5.22 17.72
C ALA A 34 -0.79 -4.96 18.85
N LEU A 35 -1.39 -3.77 18.88
CA LEU A 35 -2.48 -3.46 19.81
C LEU A 35 -3.66 -4.42 19.63
N PHE A 36 -4.10 -4.64 18.39
CA PHE A 36 -5.19 -5.58 18.10
C PHE A 36 -4.87 -6.99 18.59
N LEU A 37 -3.68 -7.53 18.30
CA LEU A 37 -3.28 -8.86 18.72
C LEU A 37 -3.12 -8.99 20.25
N THR A 38 -2.78 -7.90 20.92
CA THR A 38 -2.64 -7.86 22.39
C THR A 38 -4.01 -7.87 23.07
N PHE A 39 -4.95 -7.05 22.58
CA PHE A 39 -6.24 -6.82 23.25
C PHE A 39 -7.41 -7.64 22.69
N SER A 40 -7.26 -8.29 21.54
CA SER A 40 -8.30 -9.18 20.99
C SER A 40 -8.15 -10.64 21.45
N VAL A 41 -9.26 -11.38 21.41
CA VAL A 41 -9.30 -12.81 21.72
C VAL A 41 -10.10 -13.59 20.68
N GLY A 42 -9.92 -14.91 20.66
CA GLY A 42 -10.71 -15.81 19.81
C GLY A 42 -10.28 -15.87 18.35
N ALA A 43 -11.21 -16.27 17.48
CA ALA A 43 -10.93 -16.58 16.07
C ALA A 43 -10.43 -15.37 15.27
N ALA A 44 -10.90 -14.16 15.59
CA ALA A 44 -10.48 -12.93 14.92
C ALA A 44 -8.98 -12.65 15.12
N ARG A 45 -8.48 -12.79 16.35
CA ARG A 45 -7.05 -12.66 16.67
C ARG A 45 -6.20 -13.63 15.85
N ARG A 46 -6.59 -14.91 15.84
CA ARG A 46 -5.87 -15.94 15.07
C ARG A 46 -5.87 -15.63 13.58
N ARG A 47 -7.01 -15.18 13.04
CA ARG A 47 -7.12 -14.81 11.62
C ARG A 47 -6.18 -13.66 11.26
N VAL A 48 -6.16 -12.59 12.06
CA VAL A 48 -5.26 -11.45 11.81
C VAL A 48 -3.79 -11.86 11.91
N LEU A 49 -3.42 -12.67 12.90
CA LEU A 49 -2.06 -13.18 13.02
C LEU A 49 -1.64 -14.02 11.80
N LEU A 50 -2.50 -14.93 11.35
CA LEU A 50 -2.22 -15.77 10.17
C LEU A 50 -2.11 -14.93 8.89
N LEU A 51 -2.96 -13.91 8.72
CA LEU A 51 -2.87 -12.99 7.59
C LEU A 51 -1.57 -12.17 7.62
N LEU A 52 -1.14 -11.69 8.79
CA LEU A 52 0.13 -10.99 8.93
C LEU A 52 1.32 -11.88 8.56
N VAL A 53 1.35 -13.12 9.10
CA VAL A 53 2.42 -14.08 8.77
C VAL A 53 2.42 -14.41 7.28
N ALA A 54 1.24 -14.60 6.68
CA ALA A 54 1.11 -14.85 5.25
C ALA A 54 1.61 -13.65 4.41
N GLU A 55 1.28 -12.42 4.81
CA GLU A 55 1.77 -11.21 4.13
C GLU A 55 3.30 -11.09 4.22
N VAL A 56 3.87 -11.27 5.41
CA VAL A 56 5.33 -11.22 5.62
C VAL A 56 6.03 -12.29 4.79
N ALA A 57 5.52 -13.53 4.81
CA ALA A 57 6.06 -14.63 4.02
C ALA A 57 5.95 -14.37 2.52
N PHE A 58 4.82 -13.79 2.07
CA PHE A 58 4.62 -13.40 0.68
C PHE A 58 5.62 -12.33 0.24
N VAL A 59 5.77 -11.24 1.00
CA VAL A 59 6.72 -10.16 0.66
C VAL A 59 8.17 -10.68 0.68
N ALA A 60 8.53 -11.50 1.67
CA ALA A 60 9.85 -12.12 1.73
C ALA A 60 10.11 -13.06 0.54
N GLY A 61 9.12 -13.86 0.15
CA GLY A 61 9.19 -14.73 -1.01
C GLY A 61 9.37 -13.96 -2.32
N VAL A 62 8.59 -12.88 -2.52
CA VAL A 62 8.74 -11.99 -3.66
C VAL A 62 10.12 -11.35 -3.68
N ALA A 63 10.60 -10.82 -2.54
CA ALA A 63 11.93 -10.23 -2.44
C ALA A 63 13.03 -11.24 -2.80
N ALA A 64 12.96 -12.46 -2.26
CA ALA A 64 13.92 -13.52 -2.56
C ALA A 64 13.91 -13.90 -4.05
N LEU A 65 12.74 -14.10 -4.65
CA LEU A 65 12.59 -14.41 -6.08
C LEU A 65 13.13 -13.29 -6.97
N VAL A 66 12.77 -12.04 -6.68
CA VAL A 66 13.18 -10.88 -7.47
C VAL A 66 14.69 -10.65 -7.38
N LEU A 67 15.28 -10.74 -6.18
CA LEU A 67 16.72 -10.54 -6.00
C LEU A 67 17.57 -11.67 -6.58
N SER A 68 17.04 -12.90 -6.62
CA SER A 68 17.75 -14.06 -7.19
C SER A 68 17.60 -14.18 -8.71
N LEU A 69 16.40 -13.93 -9.26
CA LEU A 69 16.09 -14.20 -10.66
C LEU A 69 16.16 -12.96 -11.56
N ALA A 70 15.98 -11.75 -11.02
CA ALA A 70 16.10 -10.51 -11.78
C ALA A 70 17.44 -9.84 -11.48
N HIS A 71 18.37 -9.89 -12.43
CA HIS A 71 19.72 -9.35 -12.26
C HIS A 71 19.84 -7.84 -12.52
N THR A 72 18.84 -7.22 -13.16
CA THR A 72 18.83 -5.77 -13.44
C THR A 72 17.81 -5.04 -12.56
N HIS A 73 18.12 -3.80 -12.19
CA HIS A 73 17.19 -2.94 -11.44
C HIS A 73 15.88 -2.76 -12.19
N ASP A 74 15.91 -2.54 -13.52
CA ASP A 74 14.69 -2.36 -14.31
C ASP A 74 13.71 -3.54 -14.21
N ARG A 75 14.23 -4.78 -14.23
CA ARG A 75 13.39 -5.98 -14.09
C ARG A 75 12.84 -6.12 -12.67
N ARG A 76 13.64 -5.80 -11.64
CA ARG A 76 13.20 -5.83 -10.25
C ARG A 76 12.10 -4.81 -10.00
N SER A 77 12.33 -3.56 -10.43
CA SER A 77 11.36 -2.46 -10.40
C SER A 77 10.08 -2.83 -11.13
N MET A 78 10.15 -3.42 -12.32
CA MET A 78 8.97 -3.82 -13.08
C MET A 78 8.13 -4.87 -12.33
N VAL A 79 8.76 -5.96 -11.85
CA VAL A 79 8.01 -7.05 -11.18
C VAL A 79 7.37 -6.55 -9.88
N VAL A 80 8.14 -5.87 -9.03
CA VAL A 80 7.62 -5.37 -7.75
C VAL A 80 6.62 -4.23 -7.97
N GLY A 81 6.88 -3.36 -8.95
CA GLY A 81 6.00 -2.25 -9.34
C GLY A 81 4.63 -2.73 -9.80
N ILE A 82 4.56 -3.75 -10.66
CA ILE A 82 3.28 -4.36 -11.08
C ILE A 82 2.49 -4.87 -9.87
N LEU A 83 3.14 -5.57 -8.93
CA LEU A 83 2.48 -6.04 -7.72
C LEU A 83 2.00 -4.87 -6.84
N CYS A 84 2.81 -3.83 -6.69
CA CYS A 84 2.44 -2.59 -6.00
C CYS A 84 1.20 -1.92 -6.62
N VAL A 85 1.12 -1.85 -7.95
CA VAL A 85 -0.06 -1.32 -8.65
C VAL A 85 -1.27 -2.22 -8.40
N LEU A 86 -1.15 -3.54 -8.60
CA LEU A 86 -2.26 -4.46 -8.41
C LEU A 86 -2.86 -4.40 -6.99
N PHE A 87 -2.00 -4.48 -5.97
CA PHE A 87 -2.45 -4.39 -4.58
C PHE A 87 -2.93 -2.98 -4.22
N GLY A 88 -2.22 -1.94 -4.68
CA GLY A 88 -2.60 -0.55 -4.44
C GLY A 88 -3.96 -0.21 -5.04
N THR A 89 -4.23 -0.65 -6.28
CA THR A 89 -5.55 -0.50 -6.91
C THR A 89 -6.61 -1.30 -6.15
N GLY A 90 -6.29 -2.52 -5.71
CA GLY A 90 -7.20 -3.34 -4.91
C GLY A 90 -7.64 -2.67 -3.59
N MET A 91 -6.80 -1.84 -2.99
CA MET A 91 -7.15 -1.11 -1.76
C MET A 91 -8.32 -0.13 -1.95
N TYR A 92 -8.59 0.36 -3.17
CA TYR A 92 -9.75 1.22 -3.45
C TYR A 92 -11.10 0.51 -3.30
N ALA A 93 -11.13 -0.82 -3.19
CA ALA A 93 -12.35 -1.55 -2.86
C ALA A 93 -12.95 -1.10 -1.51
N ALA A 94 -12.11 -0.78 -0.52
CA ALA A 94 -12.55 -0.32 0.79
C ALA A 94 -13.31 1.03 0.73
N PRO A 95 -12.74 2.14 0.20
CA PRO A 95 -13.47 3.39 0.08
C PRO A 95 -14.70 3.28 -0.84
N LEU A 96 -14.64 2.49 -1.91
CA LEU A 96 -15.82 2.23 -2.77
C LEU A 96 -16.96 1.57 -1.99
N SER A 97 -16.66 0.64 -1.08
CA SER A 97 -17.66 0.02 -0.20
C SER A 97 -18.29 1.05 0.75
N VAL A 98 -17.50 2.00 1.26
CA VAL A 98 -18.00 3.10 2.10
C VAL A 98 -18.88 4.05 1.28
N MET A 99 -18.50 4.41 0.05
CA MET A 99 -19.33 5.22 -0.84
C MET A 99 -20.68 4.56 -1.11
N LYS A 100 -20.70 3.24 -1.33
CA LYS A 100 -21.95 2.48 -1.46
C LYS A 100 -22.80 2.61 -0.19
N MET A 101 -22.21 2.49 1.00
CA MET A 101 -22.96 2.69 2.26
C MET A 101 -23.54 4.10 2.36
N VAL A 102 -22.77 5.15 2.05
CA VAL A 102 -23.23 6.55 2.08
C VAL A 102 -24.44 6.76 1.16
N ILE A 103 -24.43 6.18 -0.05
CA ILE A 103 -25.55 6.29 -1.00
C ILE A 103 -26.80 5.59 -0.47
N GLN A 104 -26.63 4.42 0.16
CA GLN A 104 -27.72 3.61 0.69
C GLN A 104 -28.33 4.20 1.97
N THR A 105 -27.49 4.67 2.90
CA THR A 105 -27.91 5.23 4.19
C THR A 105 -28.26 6.71 4.12
N LYS A 106 -27.90 7.38 3.02
CA LYS A 106 -28.02 8.84 2.84
C LYS A 106 -27.32 9.64 3.96
N SER A 107 -26.31 9.04 4.59
CA SER A 107 -25.54 9.62 5.68
C SER A 107 -24.04 9.55 5.38
N VAL A 108 -23.33 10.63 5.70
CA VAL A 108 -21.86 10.75 5.55
C VAL A 108 -21.10 10.40 6.84
N GLU A 109 -21.78 9.83 7.83
CA GLU A 109 -21.19 9.47 9.13
C GLU A 109 -19.91 8.61 8.99
N TYR A 110 -19.91 7.68 8.04
CA TYR A 110 -18.77 6.79 7.77
C TYR A 110 -17.74 7.37 6.78
N MET A 111 -17.96 8.59 6.26
CA MET A 111 -17.07 9.26 5.30
C MET A 111 -16.80 10.72 5.71
N PRO A 112 -15.89 10.95 6.68
CA PRO A 112 -15.55 12.30 7.11
C PRO A 112 -14.94 13.13 5.96
N LEU A 113 -15.44 14.36 5.78
CA LEU A 113 -15.02 15.24 4.68
C LEU A 113 -13.51 15.53 4.71
N PHE A 114 -12.94 15.81 5.88
CA PHE A 114 -11.51 16.14 6.01
C PHE A 114 -10.60 14.97 5.61
N LEU A 115 -10.98 13.73 5.95
CA LEU A 115 -10.22 12.55 5.52
C LEU A 115 -10.29 12.36 4.01
N SER A 116 -11.45 12.66 3.41
CA SER A 116 -11.66 12.56 1.96
C SER A 116 -10.83 13.61 1.21
N VAL A 117 -10.84 14.87 1.67
CA VAL A 117 -10.03 15.95 1.09
C VAL A 117 -8.53 15.69 1.27
N ALA A 118 -8.11 15.23 2.45
CA ALA A 118 -6.70 14.87 2.68
C ALA A 118 -6.23 13.75 1.74
N SER A 119 -7.09 12.74 1.51
CA SER A 119 -6.80 11.65 0.56
C SER A 119 -6.73 12.14 -0.89
N LEU A 120 -7.60 13.09 -1.28
CA LEU A 120 -7.55 13.71 -2.60
C LEU A 120 -6.25 14.48 -2.81
N VAL A 121 -5.87 15.34 -1.86
CA VAL A 121 -4.61 16.10 -1.92
C VAL A 121 -3.42 15.14 -1.96
N ASN A 122 -3.46 14.06 -1.17
CA ASN A 122 -2.43 13.03 -1.22
C ASN A 122 -2.31 12.38 -2.61
N GLY A 123 -3.44 12.04 -3.25
CA GLY A 123 -3.46 11.53 -4.62
C GLY A 123 -2.86 12.51 -5.62
N ILE A 124 -3.21 13.80 -5.54
CA ILE A 124 -2.64 14.85 -6.39
C ILE A 124 -1.12 14.96 -6.19
N CYS A 125 -0.64 14.97 -4.95
CA CYS A 125 0.79 15.03 -4.65
C CYS A 125 1.56 13.84 -5.23
N TRP A 126 1.02 12.63 -5.11
CA TRP A 126 1.66 11.43 -5.66
C TRP A 126 1.64 11.40 -7.19
N THR A 127 0.54 11.80 -7.81
CA THR A 127 0.45 11.91 -9.26
C THR A 127 1.43 12.95 -9.78
N ALA A 128 1.56 14.11 -9.12
CA ALA A 128 2.58 15.10 -9.46
C ALA A 128 4.01 14.55 -9.31
N TYR A 129 4.31 13.84 -8.21
CA TYR A 129 5.61 13.20 -7.98
C TYR A 129 5.95 12.19 -9.09
N ALA A 130 4.98 11.36 -9.47
CA ALA A 130 5.14 10.33 -10.48
C ALA A 130 5.40 10.93 -11.87
N LEU A 131 4.73 12.04 -12.20
CA LEU A 131 4.93 12.78 -13.45
C LEU A 131 6.32 13.45 -13.52
N ILE A 132 6.84 13.98 -12.41
CA ILE A 132 8.18 14.60 -12.38
C ILE A 132 9.28 13.57 -12.64
N LYS A 133 9.13 12.35 -12.11
CA LYS A 133 10.11 11.27 -12.24
C LYS A 133 9.83 10.30 -13.40
N PHE A 134 8.74 10.50 -14.14
CA PHE A 134 8.20 9.55 -15.13
C PHE A 134 8.14 8.11 -14.61
N ASP A 135 7.65 7.92 -13.38
CA ASP A 135 7.44 6.59 -12.81
C ASP A 135 6.00 6.12 -13.09
N LEU A 136 5.84 5.31 -14.14
CA LEU A 136 4.56 4.77 -14.57
C LEU A 136 3.90 3.89 -13.49
N TYR A 137 4.68 3.23 -12.63
CA TYR A 137 4.14 2.36 -11.58
C TYR A 137 3.55 3.16 -10.43
N ILE A 138 4.09 4.34 -10.14
CA ILE A 138 3.49 5.25 -9.15
C ILE A 138 2.29 5.98 -9.75
N THR A 139 2.34 6.32 -11.04
CA THR A 139 1.26 7.06 -11.73
C THR A 139 -0.01 6.21 -11.87
N SER A 140 0.12 4.91 -12.17
CA SER A 140 -1.04 4.07 -12.52
C SER A 140 -2.06 3.85 -11.39
N PRO A 141 -1.69 3.67 -10.11
CA PRO A 141 -2.69 3.57 -9.04
C PRO A 141 -3.22 4.93 -8.56
N THR A 142 -2.48 6.02 -8.69
CA THR A 142 -2.89 7.35 -8.17
C THR A 142 -3.55 8.26 -9.20
N GLY A 143 -3.45 7.95 -10.49
CA GLY A 143 -3.94 8.79 -11.60
C GLY A 143 -5.40 8.58 -12.03
N TRP A 144 -6.18 7.72 -11.34
CA TRP A 144 -7.60 7.46 -11.64
C TRP A 144 -8.54 7.98 -10.54
N ALA A 145 -8.23 9.14 -9.98
CA ALA A 145 -9.10 9.87 -9.05
C ALA A 145 -9.62 11.16 -9.70
#